data_AF-A0A928RQ52-F1
#
_entry.id   AF-A0A928RQ52-F1
#
_cell.length_a   1.000
_cell.length_b   1.000
_cell.length_c   1.000
_cell.angle_alpha   90.00
_cell.angle_beta   90.00
_cell.angle_gamma   90.00
#
_symmetry.space_group_name_H-M   'P 1'
#
loop_
_entity.id
_entity.type
_entity.pdbx_description
1 polymer ?
#
loop_
_entity_poly.entity_id
_entity_poly.type
_entity_poly.pdbx_seq_one_letter_code
_entity_poly.pdbx_strand_id
1 'polypeptide(L)'
;MEEIFEIGEQPQSVEPCEQDNETGSLSGQMQGLNEQDTNEAERGVPIGKFKNAEDLYEAYNNLQAEFTRKCQRLSALEKDKMLISPEEKLEEEFNAFLSQNEDATLYADELKARVLQDESLKNQDAPFDKAWTQMLYEKLSGPNKTKEPLVRNLILKDNELKNLIIENYVKQLQEQQRPIVMSSSGERVTKVVAPKPDSFEQAKKVVLDMFS
;
A
#
# COMPACT_ATOMS: atom_id res chain seq x y z
N MET A 1 -48.88 -47.72 -3.55
CA MET A 1 -48.55 -47.83 -4.99
C MET A 1 -49.23 -46.67 -5.67
N GLU A 2 -48.43 -45.94 -6.48
CA GLU A 2 -48.82 -45.13 -7.65
C GLU A 2 -49.62 -43.83 -7.38
N GLU A 3 -49.06 -42.63 -7.64
CA GLU A 3 -48.98 -41.89 -8.95
C GLU A 3 -50.35 -41.29 -9.35
N ILE A 4 -50.57 -40.05 -9.83
CA ILE A 4 -49.77 -38.97 -10.45
C ILE A 4 -50.50 -37.60 -10.27
N PHE A 5 -49.72 -36.54 -10.47
CA PHE A 5 -49.96 -35.09 -10.62
C PHE A 5 -51.10 -34.62 -11.57
N GLU A 6 -51.56 -33.37 -11.33
CA GLU A 6 -51.67 -32.24 -12.29
C GLU A 6 -53.04 -31.52 -12.39
N ILE A 7 -52.94 -30.22 -12.74
CA ILE A 7 -53.96 -29.17 -13.02
C ILE A 7 -54.39 -28.38 -11.76
N GLY A 8 -54.27 -27.06 -11.64
CA GLY A 8 -53.83 -25.98 -12.52
C GLY A 8 -54.38 -24.67 -11.93
N GLU A 9 -53.56 -23.63 -11.75
CA GLU A 9 -54.04 -22.32 -11.30
C GLU A 9 -53.53 -21.19 -12.21
N GLN A 10 -54.49 -20.48 -12.80
CA GLN A 10 -54.32 -19.17 -13.44
C GLN A 10 -54.22 -18.06 -12.39
N PRO A 11 -53.54 -16.94 -12.70
CA PRO A 11 -53.34 -15.83 -11.77
C PRO A 11 -54.53 -14.87 -11.70
N GLN A 12 -54.76 -14.36 -10.49
CA GLN A 12 -55.73 -13.31 -10.16
C GLN A 12 -55.33 -11.94 -10.77
N SER A 13 -56.35 -11.27 -11.28
CA SER A 13 -56.41 -9.87 -11.71
C SER A 13 -56.17 -8.88 -10.57
N VAL A 14 -55.38 -7.82 -10.82
CA VAL A 14 -55.31 -6.62 -9.98
C VAL A 14 -55.43 -5.37 -10.85
N GLU A 15 -56.28 -4.45 -10.39
CA GLU A 15 -56.75 -3.20 -11.00
C GLU A 15 -55.68 -2.09 -11.16
N PRO A 16 -55.96 -1.05 -11.98
CA PRO A 16 -55.01 0.01 -12.35
C PRO A 16 -55.04 1.22 -11.39
N CYS A 17 -53.87 1.82 -11.13
CA CYS A 17 -53.76 3.15 -10.52
C CYS A 17 -53.35 4.19 -11.56
N GLU A 18 -53.94 5.37 -11.37
CA GLU A 18 -54.05 6.47 -12.31
C GLU A 18 -52.77 7.30 -12.49
N GLN A 19 -52.89 8.15 -13.50
CA GLN A 19 -51.97 9.13 -14.07
C GLN A 19 -51.38 10.11 -13.06
N ASP A 20 -50.08 10.39 -13.20
CA ASP A 20 -49.51 11.70 -12.89
C ASP A 20 -48.58 12.14 -14.02
N ASN A 21 -49.03 13.16 -14.75
CA ASN A 21 -48.27 13.88 -15.77
C ASN A 21 -47.46 14.98 -15.08
N GLU A 22 -46.13 14.93 -15.14
CA GLU A 22 -45.31 16.13 -15.02
C GLU A 22 -44.28 16.23 -16.15
N THR A 23 -44.40 17.34 -16.86
CA THR A 23 -43.66 17.79 -18.03
C THR A 23 -42.20 18.11 -17.71
N GLY A 24 -41.28 17.35 -18.28
CA GLY A 24 -39.85 17.69 -18.34
C GLY A 24 -39.45 18.07 -19.77
N SER A 25 -39.52 19.37 -20.08
CA SER A 25 -39.02 19.98 -21.32
C SER A 25 -37.51 19.78 -21.45
N LEU A 26 -37.03 19.18 -22.54
CA LEU A 26 -35.66 19.34 -23.01
C LEU A 26 -35.63 19.25 -24.55
N SER A 27 -35.44 20.41 -25.17
CA SER A 27 -35.21 20.59 -26.60
C SER A 27 -33.89 19.95 -27.03
N GLY A 28 -33.91 19.19 -28.12
CA GLY A 28 -32.71 18.68 -28.78
C GLY A 28 -32.95 18.52 -30.27
N GLN A 29 -32.54 19.56 -31.01
CA GLN A 29 -32.34 19.70 -32.45
C GLN A 29 -32.62 18.52 -33.40
N MET A 30 -33.50 18.80 -34.36
CA MET A 30 -33.72 18.06 -35.60
C MET A 30 -32.74 18.51 -36.70
N GLN A 31 -31.97 17.56 -37.24
CA GLN A 31 -31.37 17.53 -38.58
C GLN A 31 -31.30 16.03 -38.93
N GLY A 32 -31.68 15.48 -40.08
CA GLY A 32 -32.08 15.99 -41.38
C GLY A 32 -31.79 14.83 -42.36
N LEU A 33 -32.86 14.19 -42.86
CA LEU A 33 -33.04 13.42 -44.11
C LEU A 33 -31.87 12.55 -44.65
N ASN A 34 -32.11 11.25 -44.89
CA ASN A 34 -32.22 10.75 -46.27
C ASN A 34 -32.91 9.37 -46.42
N GLU A 35 -33.79 9.32 -47.44
CA GLU A 35 -34.16 8.27 -48.42
C GLU A 35 -34.36 6.81 -47.94
N GLN A 36 -35.63 6.35 -47.93
CA GLN A 36 -36.32 5.61 -49.00
C GLN A 36 -35.93 4.13 -49.04
N ASP A 37 -36.77 3.29 -48.43
CA ASP A 37 -37.03 1.97 -48.96
C ASP A 37 -38.48 1.53 -48.71
N THR A 38 -38.95 0.82 -49.72
CA THR A 38 -40.32 0.43 -50.08
C THR A 38 -41.03 -0.44 -49.05
N ASN A 39 -42.33 -0.19 -48.87
CA ASN A 39 -43.44 -1.15 -48.71
C ASN A 39 -44.57 -0.49 -47.90
N GLU A 40 -45.56 0.02 -48.64
CA GLU A 40 -46.82 0.56 -48.14
C GLU A 40 -47.85 -0.58 -48.11
N ALA A 41 -47.98 -1.25 -46.96
CA ALA A 41 -49.16 -2.07 -46.67
C ALA A 41 -49.44 -2.29 -45.17
N GLU A 42 -48.54 -1.92 -44.25
CA GLU A 42 -48.74 -2.17 -42.80
C GLU A 42 -48.30 -1.00 -41.88
N ARG A 43 -48.22 0.23 -42.40
CA ARG A 43 -47.71 1.36 -41.60
C ARG A 43 -48.82 2.00 -40.75
N GLY A 44 -48.90 1.59 -39.49
CA GLY A 44 -49.54 2.38 -38.43
C GLY A 44 -48.92 3.77 -38.31
N VAL A 45 -49.63 4.70 -37.65
CA VAL A 45 -49.16 6.08 -37.43
C VAL A 45 -47.80 6.06 -36.71
N PRO A 46 -46.78 6.78 -37.21
CA PRO A 46 -45.47 6.83 -36.57
C PRO A 46 -45.58 7.46 -35.18
N ILE A 47 -45.01 6.78 -34.18
CA ILE A 47 -44.99 7.23 -32.78
C ILE A 47 -43.58 7.70 -32.45
N GLY A 48 -43.35 9.01 -32.62
CA GLY A 48 -42.07 9.65 -32.31
C GLY A 48 -40.91 9.09 -33.13
N LYS A 49 -40.00 8.36 -32.47
CA LYS A 49 -38.80 7.75 -33.08
C LYS A 49 -39.07 6.36 -33.70
N PHE A 50 -40.23 5.77 -33.45
CA PHE A 50 -40.59 4.41 -33.88
C PHE A 50 -41.58 4.45 -35.05
N LYS A 51 -41.49 3.48 -35.95
CA LYS A 51 -42.27 3.49 -37.20
C LYS A 51 -43.75 3.18 -36.98
N ASN A 52 -44.08 2.42 -35.93
CA ASN A 52 -45.43 2.06 -35.52
C ASN A 52 -45.45 1.70 -34.01
N ALA A 53 -46.62 1.36 -33.45
CA ALA A 53 -46.75 0.99 -32.03
C ALA A 53 -46.11 -0.37 -31.67
N GLU A 54 -46.05 -1.29 -32.63
CA GLU A 54 -45.45 -2.62 -32.45
C GLU A 54 -43.92 -2.49 -32.29
N ASP A 55 -43.27 -1.69 -33.13
CA ASP A 55 -41.83 -1.37 -33.05
C ASP A 55 -41.47 -0.77 -31.68
N LEU A 56 -42.35 0.06 -31.10
CA LEU A 56 -42.16 0.63 -29.76
C LEU A 56 -42.27 -0.44 -28.66
N TYR A 57 -43.27 -1.32 -28.76
CA TYR A 57 -43.46 -2.43 -27.85
C TYR A 57 -42.28 -3.42 -27.90
N GLU A 58 -41.81 -3.76 -29.10
CA GLU A 58 -40.64 -4.59 -29.32
C GLU A 58 -39.38 -3.97 -28.71
N ALA A 59 -39.15 -2.67 -28.93
CA ALA A 59 -38.01 -1.97 -28.35
C ALA A 59 -38.04 -1.96 -26.81
N TYR A 60 -39.22 -1.81 -26.20
CA TYR A 60 -39.39 -1.90 -24.76
C TYR A 60 -39.04 -3.31 -24.24
N ASN A 61 -39.56 -4.35 -24.88
CA ASN A 61 -39.30 -5.74 -24.48
C ASN A 61 -37.81 -6.10 -24.64
N ASN A 62 -37.17 -5.64 -25.72
CA ASN A 62 -35.74 -5.82 -25.93
C ASN A 62 -34.91 -5.13 -24.84
N LEU A 63 -35.30 -3.90 -24.45
CA LEU A 63 -34.63 -3.19 -23.36
C LEU A 63 -34.81 -3.91 -22.02
N GLN A 64 -36.03 -4.36 -21.72
CA GLN A 64 -36.31 -5.14 -20.52
C GLN A 64 -35.48 -6.43 -20.48
N ALA A 65 -35.40 -7.16 -21.60
CA ALA A 65 -34.60 -8.37 -21.72
C ALA A 65 -33.10 -8.11 -21.48
N GLU A 66 -32.56 -7.04 -22.06
CA GLU A 66 -31.17 -6.62 -21.81
C GLU A 66 -30.94 -6.23 -20.34
N PHE A 67 -31.87 -5.51 -19.72
CA PHE A 67 -31.76 -5.16 -18.30
C PHE A 67 -31.75 -6.42 -17.42
N THR A 68 -32.67 -7.36 -17.66
CA THR A 68 -32.70 -8.65 -16.97
C THR A 68 -31.40 -9.42 -17.18
N ARG A 69 -30.90 -9.50 -18.42
CA ARG A 69 -29.64 -10.18 -18.73
C ARG A 69 -28.45 -9.54 -18.00
N LYS A 70 -28.42 -8.21 -17.91
CA LYS A 70 -27.38 -7.47 -17.17
C LYS A 70 -27.46 -7.73 -15.68
N CYS A 71 -28.66 -7.72 -15.10
CA CYS A 71 -28.88 -8.03 -13.69
C CYS A 71 -28.47 -9.46 -13.33
N GLN A 72 -28.83 -10.45 -14.17
CA GLN A 72 -28.40 -11.83 -14.00
C GLN A 72 -26.88 -11.97 -14.06
N ARG A 73 -26.24 -11.32 -15.03
CA ARG A 73 -24.78 -11.32 -15.17
C ARG A 73 -24.10 -10.66 -13.96
N LEU A 74 -24.62 -9.55 -13.47
CA LEU A 74 -24.10 -8.90 -12.25
C LEU A 74 -24.23 -9.83 -11.04
N SER A 75 -25.39 -10.45 -10.85
CA SER A 75 -25.60 -11.40 -9.74
C SER A 75 -24.65 -12.60 -9.81
N ALA A 76 -24.38 -13.13 -11.01
CA ALA A 76 -23.39 -14.19 -11.20
C ALA A 76 -21.99 -13.72 -10.83
N LEU A 77 -21.55 -12.55 -11.33
CA LEU A 77 -20.22 -12.00 -11.02
C LEU A 77 -20.04 -11.65 -9.52
N GLU A 78 -21.09 -11.17 -8.86
CA GLU A 78 -21.08 -10.91 -7.42
C GLU A 78 -20.96 -12.21 -6.61
N LYS A 79 -21.68 -13.27 -7.03
CA LYS A 79 -21.54 -14.61 -6.44
C LYS A 79 -20.15 -15.17 -6.67
N ASP A 80 -19.60 -15.04 -7.88
CA ASP A 80 -18.24 -15.50 -8.19
C ASP A 80 -17.19 -14.75 -7.35
N LYS A 81 -17.36 -13.44 -7.12
CA LYS A 81 -16.53 -12.67 -6.20
C LYS A 81 -16.67 -13.10 -4.73
N MET A 82 -17.85 -13.55 -4.31
CA MET A 82 -18.08 -14.10 -2.98
C MET A 82 -17.54 -15.53 -2.81
N LEU A 83 -17.37 -16.28 -3.91
CA LEU A 83 -16.80 -17.62 -3.89
C LEU A 83 -15.27 -17.61 -3.73
N ILE A 84 -14.61 -16.51 -4.11
CA ILE A 84 -13.21 -16.27 -3.75
C ILE A 84 -13.17 -16.13 -2.23
N SER A 85 -12.55 -17.11 -1.56
CA SER A 85 -12.45 -17.10 -0.11
C SER A 85 -11.71 -15.82 0.32
N PRO A 86 -12.11 -15.18 1.42
CA PRO A 86 -11.35 -14.05 1.98
C PRO A 86 -9.87 -14.39 2.22
N GLU A 87 -9.54 -15.68 2.40
CA GLU A 87 -8.16 -16.18 2.51
C GLU A 87 -7.39 -16.08 1.19
N GLU A 88 -8.00 -16.44 0.06
CA GLU A 88 -7.35 -16.39 -1.25
C GLU A 88 -7.03 -14.95 -1.65
N LYS A 89 -7.97 -14.03 -1.40
CA LYS A 89 -7.75 -12.60 -1.63
C LYS A 89 -6.64 -12.03 -0.75
N LEU A 90 -6.58 -12.45 0.52
CA LEU A 90 -5.55 -12.05 1.47
C LEU A 90 -4.17 -12.60 1.08
N GLU A 91 -4.10 -13.81 0.52
CA GLU A 91 -2.86 -14.37 -0.03
C GLU A 91 -2.39 -13.66 -1.29
N GLU A 92 -3.30 -13.27 -2.20
CA GLU A 92 -2.96 -12.47 -3.36
C GLU A 92 -2.38 -11.11 -2.98
N GLU A 93 -3.01 -10.41 -2.03
CA GLU A 93 -2.52 -9.13 -1.49
C GLU A 93 -1.16 -9.30 -0.79
N PHE A 94 -0.97 -10.39 -0.04
CA PHE A 94 0.30 -10.70 0.59
C PHE A 94 1.42 -10.97 -0.41
N ASN A 95 1.15 -11.76 -1.44
CA ASN A 95 2.12 -12.07 -2.49
C ASN A 95 2.48 -10.82 -3.29
N ALA A 96 1.50 -9.95 -3.57
CA ALA A 96 1.74 -8.66 -4.17
C ALA A 96 2.65 -7.79 -3.28
N PHE A 97 2.41 -7.76 -1.97
CA PHE A 97 3.26 -7.03 -1.02
C PHE A 97 4.70 -7.56 -0.97
N LEU A 98 4.90 -8.88 -0.92
CA LEU A 98 6.23 -9.48 -0.93
C LEU A 98 7.00 -9.21 -2.24
N SER A 99 6.28 -9.13 -3.36
CA SER A 99 6.90 -8.78 -4.65
C SER A 99 7.43 -7.34 -4.69
N GLN A 100 6.83 -6.44 -3.92
CA GLN A 100 7.26 -5.05 -3.80
C GLN A 100 8.34 -4.86 -2.72
N ASN A 101 8.35 -5.73 -1.72
CA ASN A 101 9.25 -5.63 -0.56
C ASN A 101 10.01 -6.96 -0.38
N GLU A 102 11.07 -7.16 -1.17
CA GLU A 102 11.89 -8.37 -1.07
C GLU A 102 12.47 -8.57 0.34
N ASP A 103 12.78 -7.50 1.07
CA ASP A 103 13.26 -7.56 2.46
C ASP A 103 12.23 -8.13 3.44
N ALA A 104 10.93 -7.99 3.12
CA ALA A 104 9.85 -8.50 3.95
C ALA A 104 9.68 -10.03 3.82
N THR A 105 10.29 -10.67 2.81
CA THR A 105 10.27 -12.14 2.65
C THR A 105 10.87 -12.86 3.85
N LEU A 106 11.87 -12.25 4.50
CA LEU A 106 12.51 -12.79 5.71
C LEU A 106 11.56 -12.89 6.90
N TYR A 107 10.48 -12.09 6.89
CA TYR A 107 9.51 -11.99 7.96
C TYR A 107 8.10 -12.38 7.49
N ALA A 108 8.00 -13.08 6.36
CA ALA A 108 6.74 -13.43 5.71
C ALA A 108 5.75 -14.16 6.64
N ASP A 109 6.23 -15.15 7.37
CA ASP A 109 5.40 -15.94 8.30
C ASP A 109 4.94 -15.11 9.51
N GLU A 110 5.83 -14.27 10.05
CA GLU A 110 5.51 -13.36 11.16
C GLU A 110 4.48 -12.30 10.73
N LEU A 111 4.58 -11.80 9.49
CA LEU A 111 3.66 -10.83 8.90
C LEU A 111 2.26 -11.40 8.73
N LYS A 112 2.16 -12.60 8.14
CA LYS A 112 0.89 -13.33 8.02
C LYS A 112 0.25 -13.57 9.37
N ALA A 113 1.01 -14.05 10.35
CA ALA A 113 0.51 -14.29 11.69
C ALA A 113 -0.01 -13.01 12.37
N ARG A 114 0.69 -11.88 12.19
CA ARG A 114 0.30 -10.59 12.78
C ARG A 114 -1.00 -10.06 12.18
N VAL A 115 -1.16 -10.14 10.86
CA VAL A 115 -2.39 -9.70 10.17
C VAL A 115 -3.57 -10.62 10.49
N LEU A 116 -3.34 -11.91 10.69
CA LEU A 116 -4.37 -12.85 11.14
C LEU A 116 -4.84 -12.59 12.58
N GLN A 117 -3.92 -12.17 13.47
CA GLN A 117 -4.23 -11.85 14.87
C GLN A 117 -4.92 -10.51 15.05
N ASP A 118 -4.55 -9.49 14.26
CA ASP A 118 -5.10 -8.16 14.38
C ASP A 118 -6.34 -7.99 13.47
N GLU A 119 -7.52 -8.27 14.02
CA GLU A 119 -8.83 -7.99 13.38
C GLU A 119 -9.01 -6.52 12.96
N SER A 120 -8.28 -5.61 13.62
CA SER A 120 -8.28 -4.18 13.29
C SER A 120 -7.60 -3.86 11.94
N LEU A 121 -6.71 -4.74 11.48
CA LEU A 121 -5.97 -4.57 10.23
C LEU A 121 -6.75 -5.13 9.02
N LYS A 122 -7.58 -6.17 9.22
CA LYS A 122 -8.38 -6.78 8.13
C LYS A 122 -9.36 -5.81 7.46
N ASN A 123 -9.76 -4.76 8.18
CA ASN A 123 -10.70 -3.74 7.70
C ASN A 123 -10.01 -2.47 7.16
N GLN A 124 -8.68 -2.40 7.16
CA GLN A 124 -7.93 -1.24 6.70
C GLN A 124 -7.33 -1.47 5.30
N ASP A 125 -7.22 -0.41 4.53
CA ASP A 125 -6.48 -0.42 3.26
C ASP A 125 -5.02 -0.78 3.55
N ALA A 126 -4.53 -1.84 2.89
CA ALA A 126 -3.17 -2.37 2.99
C ALA A 126 -2.73 -2.83 4.41
N PRO A 127 -3.27 -3.94 4.93
CA PRO A 127 -2.91 -4.47 6.26
C PRO A 127 -1.43 -4.82 6.42
N PHE A 128 -0.81 -5.30 5.33
CA PHE A 128 0.57 -5.77 5.32
C PHE A 128 1.59 -4.63 5.44
N ASP A 129 1.35 -3.47 4.83
CA ASP A 129 2.23 -2.31 4.93
C ASP A 129 2.33 -1.78 6.37
N LYS A 130 1.18 -1.73 7.06
CA LYS A 130 1.13 -1.28 8.45
C LYS A 130 1.75 -2.31 9.40
N ALA A 131 1.45 -3.58 9.22
CA ALA A 131 2.07 -4.65 10.00
C ALA A 131 3.60 -4.68 9.79
N TRP A 132 4.05 -4.43 8.56
CA TRP A 132 5.45 -4.37 8.21
C TRP A 132 6.15 -3.19 8.87
N THR A 133 5.60 -1.99 8.77
CA THR A 133 6.19 -0.80 9.41
C THR A 133 6.25 -0.92 10.94
N GLN A 134 5.23 -1.50 11.57
CA GLN A 134 5.24 -1.78 13.00
C GLN A 134 6.30 -2.82 13.38
N MET A 135 6.39 -3.92 12.62
CA MET A 135 7.39 -4.95 12.85
C MET A 135 8.81 -4.40 12.65
N LEU A 136 9.02 -3.62 11.59
CA LEU A 136 10.29 -2.97 11.31
C LEU A 136 10.65 -2.03 12.46
N TYR A 137 9.70 -1.24 12.98
CA TYR A 137 9.92 -0.41 14.15
C TYR A 137 10.34 -1.24 15.38
N GLU A 138 9.65 -2.34 15.69
CA GLU A 138 10.00 -3.21 16.81
C GLU A 138 11.42 -3.77 16.68
N LYS A 139 11.78 -4.27 15.48
CA LYS A 139 13.10 -4.87 15.21
C LYS A 139 14.22 -3.82 15.19
N LEU A 140 14.00 -2.62 14.66
CA LEU A 140 15.01 -1.55 14.60
C LEU A 140 15.11 -0.73 15.91
N SER A 141 14.04 -0.63 16.69
CA SER A 141 14.02 0.10 17.96
C SER A 141 14.53 -0.76 19.13
N GLY A 142 14.60 -2.09 18.96
CA GLY A 142 15.11 -3.03 19.96
C GLY A 142 16.58 -2.83 20.35
N PRO A 143 17.00 -3.32 21.54
CA PRO A 143 18.35 -3.13 22.08
C PRO A 143 19.46 -3.88 21.32
N ASN A 144 19.12 -4.84 20.44
CA ASN A 144 20.08 -5.70 19.72
C ASN A 144 20.15 -5.42 18.21
N LYS A 145 20.20 -4.14 17.82
CA LYS A 145 20.23 -3.69 16.41
C LYS A 145 21.33 -4.34 15.58
N THR A 146 22.44 -4.73 16.20
CA THR A 146 23.59 -5.39 15.54
C THR A 146 23.33 -6.83 15.12
N LYS A 147 22.25 -7.48 15.60
CA LYS A 147 21.87 -8.83 15.18
C LYS A 147 20.86 -8.84 14.04
N GLU A 148 20.20 -7.71 13.78
CA GLU A 148 19.20 -7.63 12.72
C GLU A 148 19.86 -7.85 11.34
N PRO A 149 19.30 -8.73 10.50
CA PRO A 149 19.84 -9.03 9.18
C PRO A 149 19.87 -7.78 8.30
N LEU A 150 18.88 -6.87 8.47
CA LEU A 150 18.84 -5.60 7.75
C LEU A 150 20.03 -4.69 8.11
N VAL A 151 20.32 -4.51 9.41
CA VAL A 151 21.46 -3.70 9.86
C VAL A 151 22.78 -4.35 9.44
N ARG A 152 22.87 -5.68 9.50
CA ARG A 152 24.06 -6.40 9.04
C ARG A 152 24.28 -6.23 7.54
N ASN A 153 23.23 -6.40 6.75
CA ASN A 153 23.31 -6.36 5.29
C ASN A 153 23.47 -4.93 4.75
N LEU A 154 22.82 -3.94 5.37
CA LEU A 154 22.76 -2.58 4.85
C LEU A 154 23.84 -1.66 5.46
N ILE A 155 24.17 -1.83 6.74
CA ILE A 155 25.13 -0.96 7.46
C ILE A 155 26.49 -1.62 7.61
N LEU A 156 26.56 -2.92 7.90
CA LEU A 156 27.83 -3.59 8.19
C LEU A 156 28.52 -4.20 6.96
N LYS A 157 27.78 -4.56 5.90
CA LYS A 157 28.38 -5.02 4.63
C LYS A 157 28.83 -3.87 3.75
N ASP A 158 28.15 -2.72 3.80
CA ASP A 158 28.58 -1.54 3.07
C ASP A 158 29.72 -0.83 3.82
N ASN A 159 30.94 -1.00 3.31
CA ASN A 159 32.13 -0.39 3.89
C ASN A 159 32.13 1.13 3.77
N GLU A 160 31.47 1.71 2.76
CA GLU A 160 31.41 3.16 2.59
C GLU A 160 30.53 3.77 3.69
N LEU A 161 29.35 3.20 3.90
CA LEU A 161 28.42 3.64 4.94
C LEU A 161 29.01 3.44 6.35
N LYS A 162 29.69 2.32 6.58
CA LYS A 162 30.40 2.06 7.83
C LYS A 162 31.50 3.09 8.09
N ASN A 163 32.33 3.38 7.08
CA ASN A 163 33.39 4.37 7.23
C ASN A 163 32.83 5.78 7.45
N LEU A 164 31.74 6.15 6.78
CA LEU A 164 31.04 7.42 7.00
C LEU A 164 30.55 7.57 8.46
N ILE A 165 29.93 6.52 9.01
CA ILE A 165 29.47 6.52 10.41
C ILE A 165 30.67 6.64 11.36
N ILE A 166 31.76 5.92 11.11
CA ILE A 166 32.98 5.99 11.93
C ILE A 166 33.59 7.39 11.85
N GLU A 167 33.70 7.98 10.66
CA GLU A 167 34.22 9.32 10.47
C GLU A 167 33.38 10.36 11.20
N ASN A 168 32.05 10.27 11.10
CA ASN A 168 31.15 11.18 11.81
C ASN A 168 31.30 11.04 13.33
N TYR A 169 31.39 9.80 13.84
CA TYR A 169 31.63 9.54 15.25
C TYR A 169 33.00 10.05 15.73
N VAL A 170 34.07 9.86 14.96
CA VAL A 170 35.41 10.37 15.29
C VAL A 170 35.44 11.89 15.26
N LYS A 171 34.76 12.54 14.30
CA LYS A 171 34.60 14.00 14.27
C LYS A 171 33.84 14.50 15.49
N GLN A 172 32.74 13.84 15.86
CA GLN A 172 31.99 14.17 17.07
C GLN A 172 32.84 14.03 18.34
N LEU A 173 33.68 12.99 18.44
CA LEU A 173 34.62 12.82 19.55
C LEU A 173 35.74 13.87 19.57
N GLN A 174 36.11 14.41 18.41
CA GLN A 174 37.08 15.50 18.32
C GLN A 174 36.46 16.86 18.69
N GLU A 175 35.18 17.07 18.34
CA GLU A 175 34.39 18.26 18.68
C GLU A 175 33.95 18.29 20.15
N GLN A 176 33.61 17.13 20.72
CA GLN A 176 33.42 16.98 22.15
C GLN A 176 34.75 17.20 22.84
N GLN A 177 34.95 18.42 23.36
CA GLN A 177 36.17 18.81 24.05
C GLN A 177 36.56 17.75 25.07
N ARG A 178 37.74 17.16 24.86
CA ARG A 178 38.38 16.29 25.84
C ARG A 178 38.39 17.05 27.17
N PRO A 179 37.96 16.44 28.28
CA PRO A 179 38.02 17.08 29.58
C PRO A 179 39.42 17.66 29.76
N ILE A 180 39.52 18.97 30.01
CA ILE A 180 40.77 19.58 30.44
C ILE A 180 41.12 18.88 31.74
N VAL A 181 42.10 17.98 31.68
CA VAL A 181 42.67 17.38 32.87
C VAL A 181 43.31 18.54 33.61
N MET A 182 42.63 19.06 34.62
CA MET A 182 43.19 19.98 35.59
C MET A 182 44.40 19.28 36.20
N SER A 183 45.60 19.54 35.70
CA SER A 183 46.79 19.40 36.53
C SER A 183 46.82 20.59 37.49
N SER A 184 45.79 20.70 38.33
CA SER A 184 45.72 21.71 39.36
C SER A 184 46.64 21.28 40.49
N SER A 185 47.83 21.88 40.51
CA SER A 185 48.72 21.91 41.67
C SER A 185 49.26 20.56 42.17
N GLY A 186 49.66 19.69 41.25
CA GLY A 186 50.62 18.65 41.54
C GLY A 186 51.70 18.75 40.48
N GLU A 187 52.90 19.14 40.88
CA GLU A 187 54.09 19.09 40.04
C GLU A 187 54.11 17.76 39.29
N ARG A 188 54.11 17.81 37.94
CA ARG A 188 54.28 16.61 37.15
C ARG A 188 55.69 16.10 37.42
N VAL A 189 55.83 15.13 38.33
CA VAL A 189 57.03 14.32 38.47
C VAL A 189 57.11 13.32 37.31
N THR A 190 56.95 13.79 36.07
CA THR A 190 57.77 13.26 35.01
C THR A 190 59.04 14.09 35.11
N LYS A 191 59.98 13.65 35.96
CA LYS A 191 61.37 14.09 35.80
C LYS A 191 61.69 13.88 34.34
N VAL A 192 61.77 14.96 33.57
CA VAL A 192 62.55 14.95 32.34
C VAL A 192 63.93 14.60 32.86
N VAL A 193 64.31 13.33 32.72
CA VAL A 193 65.67 12.90 33.02
C VAL A 193 66.51 13.83 32.15
N ALA A 194 67.26 14.73 32.80
CA ALA A 194 68.12 15.65 32.09
C ALA A 194 68.92 14.83 31.08
N PRO A 195 68.95 15.21 29.79
CA PRO A 195 69.70 14.45 28.80
C PRO A 195 71.11 14.28 29.32
N LYS A 196 71.60 13.04 29.42
CA LYS A 196 72.99 12.79 29.79
C LYS A 196 73.84 13.51 28.75
N PRO A 197 74.67 14.50 29.15
CA PRO A 197 75.46 15.22 28.19
C PRO A 197 76.57 14.28 27.68
N ASP A 198 76.51 13.93 26.41
CA ASP A 198 77.52 13.07 25.77
C ASP A 198 78.80 13.85 25.41
N SER A 199 78.86 15.15 25.73
CA SER A 199 80.00 16.03 25.50
C SER A 199 80.19 17.05 26.64
N PHE A 200 81.45 17.40 26.91
CA PHE A 200 81.85 18.33 27.97
C PHE A 200 81.19 19.72 27.83
N GLU A 201 81.01 20.20 26.60
CA GLU A 201 80.39 21.51 26.35
C GLU A 201 78.89 21.51 26.67
N GLN A 202 78.19 20.40 26.40
CA GLN A 202 76.78 20.23 26.77
C GLN A 202 76.63 20.12 28.29
N ALA A 203 77.55 19.43 28.96
CA ALA A 203 77.56 19.32 30.42
C ALA A 203 77.72 20.69 31.08
N LYS A 204 78.64 21.52 30.57
CA LYS A 204 78.85 22.88 31.07
C LYS A 204 77.59 23.75 30.93
N LYS A 205 76.87 23.62 29.82
CA LYS A 205 75.62 24.36 29.57
C LYS A 205 74.50 23.94 30.52
N VAL A 206 74.34 22.64 30.78
CA VAL A 206 73.34 22.12 31.74
C VAL A 206 73.62 22.62 33.16
N VAL A 207 74.88 22.68 33.57
CA VAL A 207 75.25 23.19 34.90
C VAL A 207 74.97 24.69 35.02
N LEU A 208 75.28 25.47 33.99
CA LEU A 208 74.99 26.91 33.99
C LEU A 208 73.48 27.19 34.06
N ASP A 209 72.67 26.39 33.36
CA ASP A 209 71.20 26.48 33.38
C ASP A 209 70.59 26.08 34.74
N MET A 210 71.29 25.25 35.53
CA MET A 210 70.88 24.88 36.89
C MET A 210 71.14 25.98 37.93
N PHE A 211 72.03 26.92 37.63
CA PHE A 211 72.45 27.96 38.58
C PHE A 211 72.02 29.39 38.16
N SER A 212 71.22 29.54 37.10
CA SER A 212 70.59 30.82 36.71
C SER A 212 69.17 30.93 37.25
#